data_AF-A0A0H2REJ0-F1
#
_entry.id   AF-A0A0H2REJ0-F1
#
_cell.length_a   1.000
_cell.length_b   1.000
_cell.length_c   1.000
_cell.angle_alpha   90.00
_cell.angle_beta   90.00
_cell.angle_gamma   90.00
#
_symmetry.space_group_name_H-M   'P 1'
#
loop_
_entity.id
_entity.type
_entity.pdbx_description
1 polymer ?
#
loop_
_entity_poly.entity_id
_entity_poly.type
_entity_poly.pdbx_seq_one_letter_code
_entity_poly.pdbx_strand_id
1 'polypeptide(L)'
;MIDFGPLLDSVHTPNLDTLAIDTRSQIDLPEGQVGWHHLYEFLSHSRPPLTFLILHGMPTTTEEFIHCLVLVPRLQSLELDGRIFDDFVVSNLTWKPFESLRTTGYEEGNILPHLRALKMRDCPLSSSRERERLTLMLHSRLIYVVMAQTANDSDGWDGESMLRWGGPSSTLDEIQLSEHFEFWTGQVYSDADTKSLIDNPIIQSFIEKGLFSYNGAARNY
;
A
#
# COMPACT_ATOMS: atom_id res chain seq x y z
N MET A 1 13.09 10.72 20.26
CA MET A 1 12.56 10.42 18.92
C MET A 1 13.35 11.23 17.92
N ILE A 2 13.89 10.62 16.87
CA ILE A 2 14.69 11.32 15.86
C ILE A 2 13.75 11.68 14.71
N ASP A 3 13.70 12.96 14.36
CA ASP A 3 13.03 13.44 13.15
C ASP A 3 13.95 13.20 11.96
N PHE A 4 13.49 12.38 11.01
CA PHE A 4 14.25 12.06 9.78
C PHE A 4 14.04 13.10 8.67
N GLY A 5 13.09 14.03 8.82
CA GLY A 5 12.81 15.08 7.84
C GLY A 5 14.05 15.90 7.48
N PRO A 6 14.73 16.54 8.44
CA PRO A 6 15.94 17.31 8.16
C PRO A 6 17.09 16.48 7.54
N LEU A 7 17.11 15.17 7.82
CA LEU A 7 18.09 14.28 7.18
C LEU A 7 17.78 14.10 5.71
N LEU A 8 16.51 13.88 5.33
CA LEU A 8 16.08 13.79 3.92
C LEU A 8 16.49 15.05 3.13
N ASP A 9 16.30 16.24 3.69
CA ASP A 9 16.67 17.50 3.01
C ASP A 9 18.17 17.60 2.72
N SER A 10 19.00 17.02 3.59
CA SER A 10 20.46 17.07 3.47
C SER A 10 21.04 16.01 2.53
N VAL A 11 20.26 14.97 2.19
CA VAL A 11 20.73 13.84 1.39
C VAL A 11 20.74 14.23 -0.09
N HIS A 12 21.93 14.40 -0.64
CA HIS A 12 22.13 14.61 -2.07
C HIS A 12 22.51 13.30 -2.76
N THR A 13 21.52 12.61 -3.34
CA THR A 13 21.70 11.32 -4.02
C THR A 13 21.26 11.41 -5.49
N PRO A 14 22.08 12.03 -6.37
CA PRO A 14 21.82 12.01 -7.80
C PRO A 14 21.94 10.57 -8.27
N ASN A 15 20.89 10.03 -8.90
CA ASN A 15 20.75 8.60 -9.24
C ASN A 15 20.27 7.67 -8.12
N LEU A 16 19.58 8.19 -7.09
CA LEU A 16 18.77 7.30 -6.25
C LEU A 16 17.65 6.68 -7.10
N ASP A 17 17.54 5.35 -7.04
CA ASP A 17 16.51 4.57 -7.73
C ASP A 17 15.44 4.05 -6.75
N THR A 18 15.88 3.73 -5.54
CA THR A 18 15.06 3.19 -4.44
C THR A 18 15.17 4.08 -3.23
N LEU A 19 14.02 4.54 -2.70
CA LEU A 19 13.93 5.14 -1.37
C LEU A 19 13.12 4.23 -0.46
N ALA A 20 13.67 3.87 0.69
CA ALA A 20 12.98 3.12 1.71
C ALA A 20 13.05 3.88 3.04
N ILE A 21 11.89 4.24 3.59
CA ILE A 21 11.77 4.83 4.90
C ILE A 21 10.79 4.00 5.70
N ASP A 22 11.28 3.48 6.83
CA ASP A 22 10.52 2.61 7.72
C ASP A 22 10.67 3.14 9.14
N THR A 23 9.61 3.80 9.62
CA THR A 23 9.53 4.36 10.96
C THR A 23 8.48 3.64 11.78
N ARG A 24 8.47 2.30 11.78
CA ARG A 24 7.65 1.40 12.63
C ARG A 24 7.37 1.83 14.08
N SER A 25 8.08 2.82 14.62
CA SER A 25 7.92 3.40 15.97
C SER A 25 7.27 4.79 16.04
N GLN A 26 6.93 5.44 14.93
CA GLN A 26 6.23 6.75 14.93
C GLN A 26 4.72 6.53 14.86
N ILE A 27 4.18 6.06 15.98
CA ILE A 27 2.74 5.95 16.20
C ILE A 27 2.27 7.35 16.61
N ASP A 28 1.51 7.97 15.72
CA ASP A 28 0.81 9.25 15.87
C ASP A 28 1.70 10.51 15.83
N LEU A 29 1.43 11.35 14.82
CA LEU A 29 1.79 12.76 14.85
C LEU A 29 1.20 13.37 16.13
N PRO A 30 2.00 14.01 17.00
CA PRO A 30 1.46 14.93 18.00
C PRO A 30 0.56 15.94 17.29
N GLU A 31 -0.63 16.20 17.84
CA GLU A 31 -1.57 17.17 17.27
C GLU A 31 -0.84 18.48 16.94
N GLY A 32 -0.85 18.87 15.66
CA GLY A 32 -0.23 20.10 15.18
C GLY A 32 1.18 19.98 14.60
N GLN A 33 1.76 18.78 14.49
CA GLN A 33 2.93 18.61 13.63
C GLN A 33 2.53 18.69 12.14
N VAL A 34 3.24 19.57 11.44
CA VAL A 34 3.09 19.84 10.01
C VAL A 34 3.49 18.58 9.25
N GLY A 35 2.68 18.18 8.28
CA GLY A 35 2.92 16.98 7.47
C GLY A 35 4.26 17.03 6.75
N TRP A 36 4.68 15.86 6.30
CA TRP A 36 6.08 15.57 6.00
C TRP A 36 6.57 16.15 4.67
N HIS A 37 6.63 17.48 4.61
CA HIS A 37 7.07 18.29 3.47
C HIS A 37 8.45 17.88 2.94
N HIS A 38 9.31 17.36 3.83
CA HIS A 38 10.64 16.84 3.51
C HIS A 38 10.62 15.75 2.45
N LEU A 39 9.63 14.84 2.46
CA LEU A 39 9.49 13.83 1.41
C LEU A 39 9.17 14.49 0.07
N TYR A 40 8.29 15.47 0.05
CA TYR A 40 7.95 16.22 -1.16
C TYR A 40 9.17 16.94 -1.73
N GLU A 41 9.90 17.69 -0.89
CA GLU A 41 11.12 18.39 -1.30
C GLU A 41 12.17 17.41 -1.83
N PHE A 42 12.39 16.29 -1.14
CA PHE A 42 13.32 15.25 -1.56
C PHE A 42 12.96 14.69 -2.95
N LEU A 43 11.70 14.29 -3.15
CA LEU A 43 11.24 13.73 -4.42
C LEU A 43 11.28 14.76 -5.56
N SER A 44 11.05 16.03 -5.27
CA SER A 44 11.08 17.11 -6.27
C SER A 44 12.48 17.28 -6.89
N HIS A 45 13.52 17.01 -6.09
CA HIS A 45 14.93 17.08 -6.49
C HIS A 45 15.48 15.75 -7.02
N SER A 46 14.76 14.64 -6.86
CA SER A 46 15.19 13.33 -7.37
C SER A 46 15.28 13.34 -8.89
N ARG A 47 16.51 13.22 -9.39
CA ARG A 47 16.83 13.14 -10.82
C ARG A 47 17.90 12.05 -11.03
N PRO A 48 17.58 10.95 -11.76
CA PRO A 48 16.26 10.56 -12.27
C PRO A 48 15.16 10.40 -11.19
N PRO A 49 13.87 10.42 -11.57
CA PRO A 49 12.79 10.06 -10.66
C PRO A 49 12.94 8.62 -10.15
N LEU A 50 12.55 8.39 -8.90
CA LEU A 50 12.57 7.06 -8.28
C LEU A 50 11.72 6.05 -9.04
N THR A 51 12.12 4.77 -8.98
CA THR A 51 11.34 3.65 -9.50
C THR A 51 10.81 2.73 -8.40
N PHE A 52 11.42 2.76 -7.20
CA PHE A 52 10.98 2.03 -6.02
C PHE A 52 10.81 2.97 -4.81
N LEU A 53 9.66 2.89 -4.14
CA LEU A 53 9.35 3.70 -2.96
C LEU A 53 8.72 2.83 -1.88
N ILE A 54 9.34 2.78 -0.71
CA ILE A 54 8.87 2.02 0.45
C ILE A 54 8.67 3.01 1.61
N LEU A 55 7.45 3.06 2.14
CA LEU A 55 7.00 4.05 3.11
C LEU A 55 6.16 3.37 4.22
N HIS A 56 6.78 3.14 5.39
CA HIS A 56 6.12 2.51 6.54
C HIS A 56 6.13 3.40 7.77
N GLY A 57 4.98 3.52 8.44
CA GLY A 57 4.87 4.32 9.66
C GLY A 57 5.01 5.83 9.44
N MET A 58 4.74 6.30 8.21
CA MET A 58 5.01 7.69 7.85
C MET A 58 3.92 8.63 8.36
N PRO A 59 4.30 9.75 9.00
CA PRO A 59 3.36 10.76 9.45
C PRO A 59 2.91 11.66 8.28
N THR A 60 2.04 11.15 7.41
CA THR A 60 1.53 11.89 6.24
C THR A 60 0.02 11.82 6.15
N THR A 61 -0.61 12.91 5.69
CA THR A 61 -2.00 12.86 5.23
C THR A 61 -2.08 12.16 3.86
N THR A 62 -3.27 11.67 3.50
CA THR A 62 -3.48 11.05 2.18
C THR A 62 -3.35 12.06 1.04
N GLU A 63 -3.70 13.33 1.26
CA GLU A 63 -3.50 14.42 0.29
C GLU A 63 -2.02 14.68 0.00
N GLU A 64 -1.20 14.83 1.06
CA GLU A 64 0.24 15.03 0.92
C GLU A 64 0.94 13.84 0.27
N PHE A 65 0.50 12.63 0.60
CA PHE A 65 0.99 11.41 -0.02
C PHE A 65 0.74 11.41 -1.53
N ILE A 66 -0.48 11.75 -1.97
CA ILE A 66 -0.80 11.86 -3.40
C ILE A 66 0.03 12.94 -4.08
N HIS A 67 0.22 14.11 -3.45
CA HIS A 67 1.11 15.14 -3.99
C HIS A 67 2.56 14.65 -4.17
N CYS A 68 3.06 13.82 -3.26
CA CYS A 68 4.38 13.19 -3.39
C CYS A 68 4.43 12.22 -4.57
N LEU A 69 3.41 11.39 -4.75
CA LEU A 69 3.37 10.40 -5.85
C LEU A 69 3.36 11.05 -7.24
N VAL A 70 2.74 12.23 -7.38
CA VAL A 70 2.75 13.01 -8.63
C VAL A 70 4.17 13.39 -9.08
N LEU A 71 5.13 13.50 -8.14
CA LEU A 71 6.53 13.82 -8.45
C LEU A 71 7.31 12.61 -9.01
N VAL A 72 6.79 11.39 -8.85
CA VAL A 72 7.43 10.14 -9.26
C VAL A 72 6.56 9.34 -10.24
N PRO A 73 6.16 9.90 -11.40
CA PRO A 73 5.25 9.21 -12.33
C PRO A 73 5.84 7.92 -12.94
N ARG A 74 7.17 7.72 -12.83
CA ARG A 74 7.89 6.52 -13.30
C ARG A 74 8.00 5.42 -12.25
N LEU A 75 7.35 5.58 -11.10
CA LEU A 75 7.37 4.59 -10.04
C LEU A 75 6.82 3.25 -10.55
N GLN A 76 7.60 2.19 -10.36
CA GLN A 76 7.28 0.82 -10.76
C GLN A 76 6.82 -0.02 -9.57
N SER A 77 7.37 0.26 -8.39
CA SER A 77 7.03 -0.43 -7.15
C SER A 77 6.75 0.57 -6.04
N LEU A 78 5.61 0.41 -5.39
CA LEU A 78 5.18 1.18 -4.23
C LEU A 78 4.89 0.22 -3.09
N GLU A 79 5.50 0.47 -1.94
CA GLU A 79 5.18 -0.23 -0.71
C GLU A 79 4.74 0.79 0.33
N LEU A 80 3.56 0.60 0.91
CA LEU A 80 2.94 1.54 1.82
C LEU A 80 2.25 0.87 3.01
N ASP A 81 1.95 1.68 4.01
CA ASP A 81 1.13 1.31 5.14
C ASP A 81 -0.36 1.29 4.77
N GLY A 82 -1.06 0.21 5.07
CA GLY A 82 -2.46 0.00 4.77
C GLY A 82 -3.38 1.00 5.48
N ARG A 83 -2.89 1.67 6.54
CA ARG A 83 -3.62 2.75 7.23
C ARG A 83 -3.87 3.97 6.36
N ILE A 84 -3.02 4.25 5.37
CA ILE A 84 -3.22 5.36 4.43
C ILE A 84 -4.09 4.97 3.22
N PHE A 85 -4.60 3.72 3.18
CA PHE A 85 -5.36 3.19 2.05
C PHE A 85 -6.86 3.53 2.13
N ASP A 86 -7.20 4.79 1.84
CA ASP A 86 -8.58 5.29 1.80
C ASP A 86 -9.17 5.38 0.38
N ASP A 87 -10.42 5.86 0.25
CA ASP A 87 -11.06 6.07 -1.07
C ASP A 87 -10.28 7.06 -1.94
N PHE A 88 -9.64 8.05 -1.32
CA PHE A 88 -8.91 9.08 -2.02
C PHE A 88 -7.67 8.47 -2.67
N VAL A 89 -6.86 7.72 -1.92
CA VAL A 89 -5.69 7.01 -2.44
C VAL A 89 -6.09 5.99 -3.50
N VAL A 90 -7.11 5.18 -3.25
CA VAL A 90 -7.62 4.19 -4.20
C VAL A 90 -8.06 4.85 -5.50
N SER A 91 -8.81 5.96 -5.44
CA SER A 91 -9.30 6.65 -6.64
C SER A 91 -8.19 7.26 -7.52
N ASN A 92 -7.04 7.58 -6.91
CA ASN A 92 -5.87 8.09 -7.62
C ASN A 92 -4.98 6.95 -8.16
N LEU A 93 -4.90 5.83 -7.45
CA LEU A 93 -4.11 4.66 -7.87
C LEU A 93 -4.87 3.73 -8.85
N THR A 94 -6.20 3.74 -8.84
CA THR A 94 -7.05 2.98 -9.78
C THR A 94 -6.93 3.54 -11.19
N TRP A 95 -6.96 2.65 -12.18
CA TRP A 95 -7.14 3.07 -13.56
C TRP A 95 -8.59 3.52 -13.76
N LYS A 96 -8.84 4.82 -13.85
CA LYS A 96 -10.18 5.30 -14.21
C LYS A 96 -10.39 5.10 -15.72
N PRO A 97 -11.47 4.42 -16.15
CA PRO A 97 -11.86 4.41 -17.55
C PRO A 97 -12.10 5.85 -18.01
N PHE A 98 -11.52 6.19 -19.16
CA PHE A 98 -11.42 7.52 -19.77
C PHE A 98 -12.76 8.28 -19.94
N GLU A 99 -13.90 7.62 -19.74
CA GLU A 99 -15.23 8.15 -20.04
C GLU A 99 -15.90 8.94 -18.90
N SER A 100 -15.42 8.84 -17.65
CA SER A 100 -16.09 9.45 -16.49
C SER A 100 -15.57 10.84 -16.06
N LEU A 101 -14.56 11.40 -16.73
CA LEU A 101 -13.75 12.50 -16.17
C LEU A 101 -13.80 13.82 -16.96
N ARG A 102 -14.84 14.03 -17.78
CA ARG A 102 -14.99 15.29 -18.53
C ARG A 102 -15.48 16.47 -17.70
N THR A 103 -15.85 16.29 -16.44
CA THR A 103 -16.62 17.30 -15.67
C THR A 103 -15.81 18.10 -14.64
N THR A 104 -14.56 17.74 -14.35
CA THR A 104 -13.83 18.26 -13.17
C THR A 104 -12.61 19.12 -13.47
N GLY A 105 -12.19 19.28 -14.73
CA GLY A 105 -11.14 20.24 -15.11
C GLY A 105 -9.72 19.95 -14.60
N TYR A 106 -9.54 18.94 -13.75
CA TYR A 106 -8.25 18.30 -13.51
C TYR A 106 -7.99 17.36 -14.68
N GLU A 107 -6.78 17.37 -15.23
CA GLU A 107 -6.31 16.31 -16.12
C GLU A 107 -6.18 15.03 -15.28
N GLU A 108 -7.31 14.37 -15.00
CA GLU A 108 -7.42 13.18 -14.18
C GLU A 108 -6.84 11.97 -14.93
N GLY A 109 -5.51 11.90 -14.94
CA GLY A 109 -4.75 10.73 -15.33
C GLY A 109 -4.44 9.85 -14.12
N ASN A 110 -4.25 8.56 -14.38
CA ASN A 110 -3.58 7.68 -13.43
C ASN A 110 -2.23 8.31 -13.03
N ILE A 111 -2.07 8.67 -11.75
CA ILE A 111 -0.87 9.37 -11.24
C ILE A 111 0.40 8.50 -11.35
N LEU A 112 0.24 7.17 -11.35
CA LEU A 112 1.31 6.20 -11.46
C LEU A 112 1.04 5.23 -12.63
N PRO A 113 1.22 5.69 -13.88
CA PRO A 113 0.94 4.89 -15.07
C PRO A 113 1.90 3.70 -15.24
N HIS A 114 3.05 3.73 -14.57
CA HIS A 114 4.08 2.69 -14.65
C HIS A 114 4.10 1.76 -13.44
N LEU A 115 3.18 1.92 -12.48
CA LEU A 115 3.14 1.10 -11.28
C LEU A 115 2.77 -0.35 -11.64
N ARG A 116 3.72 -1.25 -11.42
CA ARG A 116 3.61 -2.70 -11.66
C ARG A 116 3.43 -3.49 -10.38
N ALA A 117 3.96 -2.98 -9.27
CA ALA A 117 3.90 -3.61 -7.97
C ALA A 117 3.37 -2.64 -6.91
N LEU A 118 2.33 -3.03 -6.18
CA LEU A 118 1.84 -2.33 -4.99
C LEU A 118 1.83 -3.29 -3.82
N LYS A 119 2.62 -3.02 -2.79
CA LYS A 119 2.62 -3.77 -1.55
C LYS A 119 2.03 -2.90 -0.44
N MET A 120 1.14 -3.47 0.35
CA MET A 120 0.49 -2.80 1.46
C MET A 120 0.72 -3.65 2.70
N ARG A 121 1.23 -3.04 3.76
CA ARG A 121 1.35 -3.70 5.07
C ARG A 121 0.24 -3.28 6.00
N ASP A 122 -0.10 -4.07 7.00
CA ASP A 122 -1.07 -3.70 8.04
C ASP A 122 -2.39 -3.18 7.47
N CYS A 123 -2.91 -3.86 6.42
CA CYS A 123 -4.10 -3.41 5.72
C CYS A 123 -5.36 -3.90 6.45
N PRO A 124 -6.16 -3.02 7.06
CA PRO A 124 -7.44 -3.44 7.60
C PRO A 124 -8.35 -3.81 6.42
N LEU A 125 -8.65 -5.10 6.26
CA LEU A 125 -9.72 -5.56 5.37
C LEU A 125 -10.99 -5.93 6.15
N SER A 126 -11.13 -5.35 7.34
CA SER A 126 -12.22 -5.67 8.26
C SER A 126 -13.57 -5.19 7.71
N SER A 127 -13.60 -4.10 6.93
CA SER A 127 -14.82 -3.59 6.32
C SER A 127 -15.08 -4.11 4.91
N SER A 128 -16.36 -4.24 4.55
CA SER A 128 -16.76 -4.55 3.17
C SER A 128 -16.30 -3.49 2.16
N ARG A 129 -16.19 -2.23 2.60
CA ARG A 129 -15.77 -1.10 1.77
C ARG A 129 -14.30 -1.19 1.38
N GLU A 130 -13.42 -1.57 2.31
CA GLU A 130 -12.00 -1.80 2.02
C GLU A 130 -11.80 -2.95 1.02
N ARG A 131 -12.56 -4.04 1.19
CA ARG A 131 -12.54 -5.15 0.23
C ARG A 131 -13.01 -4.73 -1.17
N GLU A 132 -14.07 -3.92 -1.26
CA GLU A 132 -14.56 -3.37 -2.53
C GLU A 132 -13.51 -2.46 -3.19
N ARG A 133 -12.85 -1.58 -2.43
CA ARG A 133 -11.76 -0.72 -2.91
C ARG A 133 -10.60 -1.51 -3.51
N LEU A 134 -10.10 -2.51 -2.76
CA LEU A 134 -9.04 -3.39 -3.23
C LEU A 134 -9.48 -4.05 -4.55
N THR A 135 -10.71 -4.54 -4.57
CA THR A 135 -11.27 -5.20 -5.74
C THR A 135 -11.34 -4.30 -6.98
N LEU A 136 -11.73 -3.03 -6.81
CA LEU A 136 -11.72 -2.04 -7.89
C LEU A 136 -10.31 -1.79 -8.42
N MET A 137 -9.30 -1.71 -7.54
CA MET A 137 -7.89 -1.62 -7.96
C MET A 137 -7.46 -2.81 -8.80
N LEU A 138 -7.75 -4.02 -8.34
CA LEU A 138 -7.42 -5.25 -9.06
C LEU A 138 -8.07 -5.30 -10.44
N HIS A 139 -9.35 -4.96 -10.51
CA HIS A 139 -10.08 -4.88 -11.78
C HIS A 139 -9.47 -3.86 -12.74
N SER A 140 -9.03 -2.72 -12.22
CA SER A 140 -8.53 -1.63 -13.04
C SER A 140 -7.16 -1.90 -13.67
N ARG A 141 -6.35 -2.79 -13.08
CA ARG A 141 -4.96 -3.02 -13.52
C ARG A 141 -4.60 -4.47 -13.86
N LEU A 142 -5.50 -5.45 -13.73
CA LEU A 142 -5.25 -6.88 -14.00
C LEU A 142 -3.97 -7.41 -13.33
N ILE A 143 -3.86 -7.19 -12.03
CA ILE A 143 -2.66 -7.45 -11.24
C ILE A 143 -2.84 -8.73 -10.40
N TYR A 144 -1.79 -9.56 -10.28
CA TYR A 144 -1.76 -10.71 -9.37
C TYR A 144 -1.81 -10.26 -7.92
N VAL A 145 -2.59 -10.96 -7.10
CA VAL A 145 -2.68 -10.70 -5.65
C VAL A 145 -2.01 -11.81 -4.86
N VAL A 146 -1.12 -11.42 -3.96
CA VAL A 146 -0.57 -12.24 -2.89
C VAL A 146 -0.99 -11.63 -1.58
N MET A 147 -1.52 -12.44 -0.67
CA MET A 147 -1.90 -12.01 0.67
C MET A 147 -1.17 -12.90 1.66
N ALA A 148 -0.53 -12.27 2.63
CA ALA A 148 0.24 -12.95 3.65
C ALA A 148 -0.12 -12.40 5.03
N GLN A 149 -0.15 -13.29 6.00
CA GLN A 149 -0.02 -12.94 7.40
C GLN A 149 1.47 -13.02 7.74
N THR A 150 2.03 -11.98 8.31
CA THR A 150 3.36 -12.00 8.90
C THR A 150 3.26 -12.71 10.25
N ALA A 151 4.11 -13.71 10.45
CA ALA A 151 4.06 -14.52 11.66
C ALA A 151 4.49 -13.65 12.86
N ASN A 152 3.53 -13.14 13.63
CA ASN A 152 3.70 -12.50 14.94
C ASN A 152 5.10 -11.91 15.17
N ASP A 153 5.43 -10.81 14.49
CA ASP A 153 6.46 -9.90 14.98
C ASP A 153 5.88 -9.17 16.20
N SER A 154 5.72 -9.91 17.31
CA SER A 154 5.24 -9.40 18.60
C SER A 154 6.15 -8.34 19.21
N ASP A 155 7.29 -8.08 18.58
CA ASP A 155 8.37 -7.25 19.13
C ASP A 155 8.20 -5.76 18.80
N GLY A 156 7.21 -5.38 17.99
CA GLY A 156 7.07 -4.00 17.48
C GLY A 156 5.86 -3.19 17.96
N TRP A 157 4.77 -3.84 18.38
CA TRP A 157 3.53 -3.16 18.74
C TRP A 157 3.41 -3.03 20.26
N ASP A 158 3.39 -1.80 20.77
CA ASP A 158 3.01 -1.59 22.17
C ASP A 158 1.53 -1.95 22.39
N GLY A 159 1.21 -2.41 23.61
CA GLY A 159 -0.14 -2.88 23.94
C GLY A 159 -1.22 -1.79 23.81
N GLU A 160 -0.83 -0.52 23.78
CA GLU A 160 -1.72 0.63 23.65
C GLU A 160 -2.15 0.83 22.19
N SER A 161 -1.22 0.66 21.24
CA SER A 161 -1.52 0.62 19.80
C SER A 161 -2.42 -0.56 19.45
N MET A 162 -2.18 -1.74 20.02
CA MET A 162 -3.06 -2.90 19.83
C MET A 162 -4.51 -2.62 20.26
N LEU A 163 -4.72 -1.90 21.36
CA LEU A 163 -6.07 -1.61 21.89
C LEU A 163 -6.79 -0.54 21.07
N ARG A 164 -6.07 0.46 20.55
CA ARG A 164 -6.65 1.57 19.78
C ARG A 164 -7.14 1.14 18.40
N TRP A 165 -6.52 0.11 17.82
CA TRP A 165 -6.79 -0.37 16.45
C TRP A 165 -7.56 -1.70 16.37
N GLY A 166 -8.12 -2.19 17.48
CA GLY A 166 -9.10 -3.29 17.46
C GLY A 166 -8.60 -4.67 17.91
N GLY A 167 -7.47 -4.76 18.62
CA GLY A 167 -6.92 -6.02 19.11
C GLY A 167 -6.49 -6.98 17.98
N PRO A 168 -6.13 -8.24 18.30
CA PRO A 168 -5.69 -9.25 17.33
C PRO A 168 -6.89 -9.78 16.52
N SER A 169 -7.59 -8.88 15.85
CA SER A 169 -8.68 -9.15 14.92
C SER A 169 -8.07 -9.21 13.51
N SER A 170 -7.51 -10.38 13.15
CA SER A 170 -7.40 -10.86 11.77
C SER A 170 -7.02 -9.84 10.68
N THR A 171 -6.07 -8.96 10.97
CA THR A 171 -5.49 -8.09 9.97
C THR A 171 -4.69 -8.94 9.00
N LEU A 172 -4.86 -8.70 7.70
CA LEU A 172 -3.89 -9.19 6.73
C LEU A 172 -2.69 -8.27 6.84
N ASP A 173 -1.58 -8.83 7.30
CA ASP A 173 -0.39 -8.04 7.57
C ASP A 173 0.28 -7.58 6.27
N GLU A 174 0.06 -8.29 5.16
CA GLU A 174 0.60 -7.90 3.87
C GLU A 174 -0.33 -8.28 2.71
N ILE A 175 -0.54 -7.32 1.80
CA ILE A 175 -1.19 -7.49 0.50
C ILE A 175 -0.24 -6.99 -0.56
N GLN A 176 0.20 -7.85 -1.46
CA GLN A 176 1.03 -7.51 -2.61
C GLN A 176 0.23 -7.69 -3.89
N LEU A 177 0.25 -6.66 -4.73
CA LEU A 177 -0.31 -6.63 -6.07
C LEU A 177 0.88 -6.57 -7.05
N SER A 178 1.07 -7.52 -7.96
CA SER A 178 2.13 -7.47 -9.00
C SER A 178 1.66 -7.86 -10.42
N GLU A 179 2.15 -7.21 -11.48
CA GLU A 179 1.89 -7.61 -12.88
C GLU A 179 2.47 -9.00 -13.20
N HIS A 180 3.48 -9.43 -12.45
CA HIS A 180 4.12 -10.72 -12.62
C HIS A 180 3.85 -11.61 -11.42
N PHE A 181 3.57 -12.88 -11.68
CA PHE A 181 3.50 -13.89 -10.63
C PHE A 181 4.90 -14.11 -10.06
N GLU A 182 5.18 -13.49 -8.91
CA GLU A 182 6.38 -13.76 -8.13
C GLU A 182 6.06 -14.86 -7.11
N PHE A 183 6.88 -15.91 -7.10
CA PHE A 183 6.70 -17.04 -6.20
C PHE A 183 7.02 -16.61 -4.77
N TRP A 184 5.99 -16.29 -3.98
CA TRP A 184 6.15 -15.89 -2.60
C TRP A 184 6.31 -17.12 -1.70
N THR A 185 7.40 -17.19 -0.92
CA THR A 185 7.74 -18.34 -0.07
C THR A 185 7.34 -18.18 1.40
N GLY A 186 6.50 -17.21 1.75
CA GLY A 186 6.05 -17.04 3.12
C GLY A 186 5.14 -18.17 3.60
N GLN A 187 5.23 -18.49 4.89
CA GLN A 187 4.32 -19.44 5.54
C GLN A 187 2.99 -18.77 5.82
N VAL A 188 1.88 -19.47 5.54
CA VAL A 188 0.51 -18.93 5.64
C VAL A 188 -0.33 -19.80 6.56
N TYR A 189 -1.13 -19.15 7.40
CA TYR A 189 -2.08 -19.78 8.33
C TYR A 189 -3.52 -19.66 7.82
N SER A 190 -4.36 -20.63 8.20
CA SER A 190 -5.78 -20.68 7.83
C SER A 190 -6.61 -19.85 8.80
N ASP A 191 -7.15 -18.72 8.34
CA ASP A 191 -8.07 -17.91 9.16
C ASP A 191 -9.38 -17.58 8.45
N ALA A 192 -10.43 -17.30 9.24
CA ALA A 192 -11.80 -17.08 8.79
C ALA A 192 -11.94 -15.90 7.82
N ASP A 193 -11.15 -14.85 7.98
CA ASP A 193 -11.18 -13.65 7.13
C ASP A 193 -10.63 -13.91 5.73
N THR A 194 -9.62 -14.78 5.64
CA THR A 194 -9.09 -15.23 4.36
C THR A 194 -10.14 -16.02 3.59
N LYS A 195 -10.93 -16.85 4.29
CA LYS A 195 -12.06 -17.55 3.67
C LYS A 195 -13.12 -16.56 3.18
N SER A 196 -13.48 -15.54 3.97
CA SER A 196 -14.46 -14.54 3.55
C SER A 196 -14.05 -13.75 2.30
N LEU A 197 -12.75 -13.51 2.14
CA LEU A 197 -12.19 -12.82 0.98
C LEU A 197 -12.08 -13.75 -0.23
N ILE A 198 -11.69 -15.01 -0.03
CA ILE A 198 -11.73 -16.03 -1.09
C ILE A 198 -13.16 -16.23 -1.57
N ASP A 199 -14.15 -16.26 -0.66
CA ASP A 199 -15.57 -16.40 -0.99
C ASP A 199 -16.15 -15.14 -1.68
N ASN A 200 -15.38 -14.04 -1.80
CA ASN A 200 -15.80 -12.88 -2.57
C ASN A 200 -15.93 -13.27 -4.06
N PRO A 201 -17.09 -13.03 -4.71
CA PRO A 201 -17.31 -13.42 -6.10
C PRO A 201 -16.28 -12.89 -7.10
N ILE A 202 -15.67 -11.74 -6.80
CA ILE A 202 -14.69 -11.12 -7.68
C ILE A 202 -13.32 -11.79 -7.50
N ILE A 203 -12.94 -12.13 -6.27
CA ILE A 203 -11.75 -12.93 -6.00
C ILE A 203 -11.90 -14.33 -6.60
N GLN A 204 -13.08 -14.96 -6.50
CA GLN A 204 -13.40 -16.20 -7.23
C GLN A 204 -13.20 -16.04 -8.73
N SER A 205 -13.65 -14.94 -9.34
CA SER A 205 -13.41 -14.69 -10.76
C SER A 205 -11.91 -14.57 -11.09
N PHE A 206 -11.09 -14.00 -10.21
CA PHE A 206 -9.64 -13.98 -10.40
C PHE A 206 -9.00 -15.35 -10.22
N ILE A 207 -9.48 -16.16 -9.27
CA ILE A 207 -9.07 -17.56 -9.07
C ILE A 207 -9.35 -18.36 -10.35
N GLU A 208 -10.58 -18.28 -10.87
CA GLU A 208 -11.00 -18.98 -12.10
C GLU A 208 -10.16 -18.57 -13.32
N LYS A 209 -9.71 -17.31 -13.37
CA LYS A 209 -8.84 -16.78 -14.42
C LYS A 209 -7.35 -17.06 -14.21
N GLY A 210 -6.96 -17.70 -13.09
CA GLY A 210 -5.56 -17.93 -12.74
C GLY A 210 -4.78 -16.64 -12.42
N LEU A 211 -5.48 -15.55 -12.08
CA LEU A 211 -4.91 -14.25 -11.73
C LEU A 211 -4.74 -14.06 -10.22
N PHE A 212 -5.22 -15.01 -9.43
CA PHE A 212 -5.11 -14.99 -7.98
C PHE A 212 -4.41 -16.24 -7.51
N SER A 213 -3.37 -16.06 -6.70
CA SER A 213 -2.68 -17.17 -6.05
C SER A 213 -2.77 -16.97 -4.55
N TYR A 214 -3.49 -17.87 -3.91
CA TYR A 214 -3.46 -17.99 -2.47
C TYR A 214 -2.54 -19.14 -2.09
N ASN A 215 -1.44 -18.82 -1.41
CA ASN A 215 -0.50 -19.83 -0.94
C ASN A 215 -0.99 -20.41 0.39
N GLY A 216 -2.17 -21.02 0.39
CA GLY A 216 -2.73 -21.68 1.56
C GLY A 216 -2.07 -23.04 1.77
N ALA A 217 -1.64 -23.33 3.00
CA ALA A 217 -1.27 -24.69 3.36
C ALA A 217 -2.48 -25.61 3.11
N ALA A 218 -2.39 -26.46 2.08
CA ALA A 218 -3.34 -27.53 1.86
C ALA A 218 -3.25 -28.50 3.04
N ARG A 219 -4.07 -28.28 4.08
CA ARG A 219 -4.40 -29.37 5.00
C ARG A 219 -5.33 -30.29 4.21
N ASN A 220 -4.78 -31.42 3.79
CA ASN A 220 -5.56 -32.61 3.43
C ASN A 220 -6.57 -32.84 4.57
N TYR A 221 -7.85 -32.58 4.30
CA TYR A 221 -8.95 -33.16 5.08
C TYR A 221 -9.18 -34.59 4.58
#